data_AF-A0A200RE42-F1
#
_entry.id   AF-A0A200RE42-F1
#
_cell.length_a   1.000
_cell.length_b   1.000
_cell.length_c   1.000
_cell.angle_alpha   90.00
_cell.angle_beta   90.00
_cell.angle_gamma   90.00
#
_symmetry.space_group_name_H-M   'P 1'
#
loop_
_entity.id
_entity.type
_entity.pdbx_description
1 polymer ?
#
loop_
_entity_poly.entity_id
_entity_poly.type
_entity_poly.pdbx_seq_one_letter_code
_entity_poly.pdbx_strand_id
1 'polypeptide(L)'
;MEEIIDSNTAWRQLSQLFMAIAFFHSSEYVLAIVFHGKFNVSLSSLLISKQYVLAMCCSVLEYMLEISVFPQLKEYRWISNIGLLLVVTGEIIRKAAIITAGRAFTHMIKIYHEDHHELVTHGIYRI
;
A
#
# COMPACT_ATOMS: atom_id res chain seq x y z
N MET A 1 -31.96 0.86 -20.48
CA MET A 1 -30.73 1.60 -20.83
C MET A 1 -30.52 2.63 -19.74
N GLU A 2 -30.48 2.16 -18.49
CA GLU A 2 -29.22 1.79 -17.82
C GLU A 2 -28.36 3.03 -17.77
N GLU A 3 -28.67 3.87 -16.79
CA GLU A 3 -27.76 4.87 -16.27
C GLU A 3 -26.41 4.18 -16.08
N ILE A 4 -25.49 4.51 -16.99
CA ILE A 4 -24.06 4.43 -16.79
C ILE A 4 -23.83 4.85 -15.34
N ILE A 5 -23.27 3.96 -14.49
CA ILE A 5 -22.73 4.35 -13.18
C ILE A 5 -22.11 5.72 -13.36
N ASP A 6 -22.53 6.72 -12.58
CA ASP A 6 -21.99 8.09 -12.65
C ASP A 6 -20.47 7.96 -12.81
N SER A 7 -19.95 8.27 -14.01
CA SER A 7 -18.58 7.92 -14.43
C SER A 7 -17.54 8.44 -13.43
N ASN A 8 -17.93 9.51 -12.74
CA ASN A 8 -17.29 10.10 -11.58
C ASN A 8 -17.03 9.09 -10.43
N THR A 9 -17.97 8.20 -10.11
CA THR A 9 -17.83 7.18 -9.06
C THR A 9 -16.73 6.17 -9.38
N ALA A 10 -16.74 5.63 -10.61
CA ALA A 10 -15.73 4.66 -11.04
C ALA A 10 -14.34 5.31 -11.11
N TRP A 11 -14.27 6.51 -11.68
CA TRP A 11 -13.03 7.30 -11.72
C TRP A 11 -12.48 7.59 -10.33
N ARG A 12 -13.36 7.97 -9.39
CA ARG A 12 -13.00 8.20 -7.99
C ARG A 12 -12.45 6.94 -7.32
N GLN A 13 -13.12 5.80 -7.47
CA GLN A 13 -12.68 4.54 -6.86
C GLN A 13 -11.33 4.05 -7.41
N LEU A 14 -11.13 4.12 -8.73
CA LEU A 14 -9.85 3.77 -9.36
C LEU A 14 -8.74 4.73 -8.99
N SER A 15 -9.01 6.04 -9.01
CA SER A 15 -8.00 7.03 -8.60
C SER A 15 -7.60 6.84 -7.14
N GLN A 16 -8.54 6.53 -6.23
CA GLN A 16 -8.23 6.18 -4.84
C GLN A 16 -7.31 4.95 -4.77
N LEU A 17 -7.59 3.89 -5.53
CA LEU A 17 -6.75 2.69 -5.58
C LEU A 17 -5.33 3.00 -6.06
N PHE A 18 -5.19 3.66 -7.22
CA PHE A 18 -3.87 3.95 -7.79
C PHE A 18 -3.08 4.93 -6.94
N MET A 19 -3.73 5.96 -6.37
CA MET A 19 -3.08 6.90 -5.45
C MET A 19 -2.60 6.20 -4.18
N ALA A 20 -3.41 5.31 -3.60
CA ALA A 20 -3.01 4.54 -2.43
C ALA A 20 -1.79 3.65 -2.72
N ILE A 21 -1.79 2.94 -3.85
CA ILE A 21 -0.66 2.08 -4.25
C ILE A 21 0.59 2.91 -4.53
N ALA A 22 0.46 4.01 -5.27
CA ALA A 22 1.58 4.88 -5.58
C ALA A 22 2.17 5.50 -4.30
N PHE A 23 1.31 5.96 -3.38
CA PHE A 23 1.74 6.50 -2.09
C PHE A 23 2.42 5.42 -1.25
N PHE A 24 1.86 4.21 -1.17
CA PHE A 24 2.45 3.09 -0.44
C PHE A 24 3.89 2.81 -0.90
N HIS A 25 4.09 2.57 -2.20
CA HIS A 25 5.41 2.18 -2.73
C HIS A 25 6.42 3.33 -2.68
N SER A 26 6.00 4.55 -3.00
CA SER A 26 6.90 5.71 -2.98
C SER A 26 7.34 6.07 -1.58
N SER A 27 6.42 6.11 -0.61
CA SER A 27 6.75 6.43 0.79
C SER A 27 7.62 5.35 1.44
N GLU A 28 7.36 4.06 1.16
CA GLU A 28 8.23 2.94 1.57
C GLU A 28 9.65 3.10 1.05
N TYR A 29 9.78 3.35 -0.24
CA TYR A 29 11.07 3.50 -0.88
C TYR A 29 11.84 4.71 -0.33
N VAL A 30 11.15 5.83 -0.11
CA VAL A 30 11.74 7.03 0.50
C VAL A 30 12.20 6.74 1.93
N LEU A 31 11.39 6.09 2.76
CA LEU A 31 11.77 5.74 4.13
C LEU A 31 12.96 4.77 4.16
N ALA A 32 13.00 3.80 3.25
CA ALA A 32 14.14 2.90 3.12
C ALA A 32 15.43 3.69 2.81
N ILE A 33 15.38 4.64 1.87
CA ILE A 33 16.52 5.53 1.56
C ILE A 33 16.93 6.35 2.77
N VAL A 34 15.97 6.92 3.50
CA VAL A 34 16.23 7.78 4.67
C VAL A 34 16.98 7.02 5.77
N PHE A 35 16.59 5.78 6.06
CA PHE A 35 17.19 5.01 7.16
C PHE A 35 18.43 4.19 6.75
N HIS A 36 18.49 3.67 5.52
CA HIS A 36 19.57 2.76 5.09
C HIS A 36 20.56 3.41 4.12
N GLY A 37 20.24 4.59 3.58
CA GLY A 37 21.06 5.32 2.62
C GLY A 37 20.85 4.86 1.17
N LYS A 38 20.90 5.81 0.24
CA LYS A 38 20.63 5.60 -1.20
C LYS A 38 21.46 4.48 -1.85
N PHE A 39 22.68 4.26 -1.40
CA PHE A 39 23.60 3.27 -1.99
C PHE A 39 23.31 1.83 -1.53
N ASN A 40 22.57 1.66 -0.43
CA ASN A 40 22.20 0.34 0.11
C ASN A 40 20.79 -0.10 -0.29
N VAL A 41 20.03 0.76 -0.96
CA VAL A 41 18.62 0.53 -1.31
C VAL A 41 18.50 0.33 -2.81
N SER A 42 18.22 -0.91 -3.22
CA SER A 42 17.98 -1.28 -4.61
C SER A 42 16.50 -1.13 -4.97
N LEU A 43 16.17 -1.23 -6.27
CA LEU A 43 14.78 -1.20 -6.75
C LEU A 43 13.92 -2.34 -6.18
N SER A 44 14.51 -3.41 -5.63
CA SER A 44 13.73 -4.44 -4.94
C SER A 44 13.06 -3.93 -3.67
N SER A 45 13.53 -2.82 -3.08
CA SER A 45 12.87 -2.15 -1.95
C SER A 45 11.56 -1.46 -2.33
N LEU A 46 11.21 -1.40 -3.61
CA LEU A 46 9.86 -1.01 -4.03
C LEU A 46 8.82 -2.07 -3.72
N LEU A 47 9.19 -3.30 -3.33
CA LEU A 47 8.24 -4.38 -3.00
C LEU A 47 7.31 -4.77 -4.17
N ILE A 48 7.77 -4.59 -5.41
CA ILE A 48 7.02 -4.96 -6.63
C ILE A 48 7.61 -6.26 -7.19
N SER A 49 6.82 -7.33 -7.20
CA SER A 49 7.17 -8.62 -7.82
C SER A 49 6.37 -8.87 -9.10
N LYS A 50 6.79 -9.85 -9.91
CA LYS A 50 6.06 -10.22 -11.13
C LYS A 50 4.64 -10.72 -10.81
N GLN A 51 4.52 -11.52 -9.77
CA GLN A 51 3.24 -12.07 -9.30
C GLN A 51 2.33 -10.97 -8.77
N TYR A 52 2.90 -9.99 -8.06
CA TYR A 52 2.18 -8.81 -7.59
C TYR A 52 1.60 -8.00 -8.77
N VAL A 53 2.42 -7.72 -9.79
CA VAL A 53 1.95 -6.99 -10.98
C VAL A 53 0.81 -7.74 -11.66
N LEU A 54 0.94 -9.06 -11.82
CA LEU A 54 -0.14 -9.87 -12.40
C LEU A 54 -1.43 -9.78 -11.57
N ALA A 55 -1.34 -9.94 -10.24
CA ALA A 55 -2.50 -9.82 -9.36
C ALA A 55 -3.15 -8.43 -9.44
N MET A 56 -2.36 -7.37 -9.54
CA MET A 56 -2.86 -6.01 -9.73
C MET A 56 -3.54 -5.81 -11.10
N CYS A 57 -3.00 -6.39 -12.17
CA CYS A 57 -3.69 -6.38 -13.46
C CYS A 57 -5.01 -7.14 -13.39
N CYS A 58 -5.04 -8.31 -12.73
CA CYS A 58 -6.26 -9.08 -12.53
C CYS A 58 -7.32 -8.31 -11.72
N SER A 59 -6.94 -7.61 -10.65
CA SER A 59 -7.90 -6.84 -9.84
C SER A 59 -8.50 -5.65 -10.60
N VAL A 60 -7.70 -4.97 -11.44
CA VAL A 60 -8.22 -3.91 -12.31
C VAL A 60 -9.14 -4.49 -13.38
N LEU A 61 -8.78 -5.63 -13.98
CA LEU A 61 -9.64 -6.31 -14.97
C LEU A 61 -10.95 -6.79 -14.35
N GLU A 62 -10.90 -7.39 -13.16
CA GLU A 62 -12.08 -7.76 -12.38
C GLU A 62 -12.98 -6.55 -12.16
N TYR A 63 -12.42 -5.43 -11.70
CA TYR A 63 -13.19 -4.21 -11.47
C TYR A 63 -13.82 -3.64 -12.76
N MET A 64 -13.12 -3.70 -13.90
CA MET A 64 -13.67 -3.31 -15.21
C MET A 64 -14.82 -4.22 -15.65
N LEU A 65 -14.71 -5.53 -15.42
CA LEU A 65 -15.75 -6.50 -15.72
C LEU A 65 -16.97 -6.31 -14.81
N GLU A 66 -16.76 -6.08 -13.51
CA GLU A 66 -17.83 -5.83 -12.55
C GLU A 66 -18.63 -4.57 -12.88
N ILE A 67 -17.96 -3.47 -13.26
CA ILE A 67 -18.67 -2.26 -13.70
C ILE A 67 -19.51 -2.52 -14.96
N SER A 68 -19.00 -3.36 -15.87
CA SER A 68 -19.66 -3.63 -17.15
C SER A 68 -20.86 -4.58 -17.01
N VAL A 69 -20.78 -5.56 -16.10
CA VAL A 69 -21.80 -6.61 -15.95
C VAL A 69 -22.71 -6.40 -14.74
N PHE A 70 -22.20 -5.81 -13.65
CA PHE A 70 -22.88 -5.65 -12.36
C PHE A 70 -22.70 -4.24 -11.77
N PRO A 71 -23.17 -3.18 -12.48
CA PRO A 71 -22.92 -1.79 -12.09
C PRO A 71 -23.43 -1.44 -10.69
N GLN A 72 -24.54 -2.05 -10.26
CA GLN A 72 -25.20 -1.77 -8.98
C GLN A 72 -24.29 -2.09 -7.79
N LEU A 73 -23.34 -3.01 -7.94
CA LEU A 73 -22.40 -3.35 -6.86
C LEU A 73 -21.46 -2.17 -6.52
N LYS A 74 -21.14 -1.33 -7.50
CA LYS A 74 -20.19 -0.21 -7.31
C LYS A 74 -20.87 1.08 -6.85
N GLU A 75 -22.20 1.12 -6.81
CA GLU A 75 -23.00 2.23 -6.28
C GLU A 75 -22.89 2.37 -4.75
N TYR A 76 -22.55 1.29 -4.04
CA TYR A 76 -22.33 1.29 -2.59
C TYR A 76 -21.03 2.02 -2.20
N ARG A 77 -21.01 3.34 -2.36
CA ARG A 77 -19.87 4.23 -2.11
C ARG A 77 -19.30 4.09 -0.70
N TRP A 78 -20.12 3.72 0.28
CA TRP A 78 -19.71 3.52 1.66
C TRP A 78 -18.68 2.39 1.80
N ILE A 79 -18.78 1.32 1.00
CA ILE A 79 -17.83 0.19 1.02
C ILE A 79 -16.44 0.68 0.62
N SER A 80 -16.35 1.41 -0.49
CA SER A 80 -15.09 2.01 -0.97
C SER A 80 -14.51 3.01 0.03
N ASN A 81 -15.36 3.81 0.70
CA ASN A 81 -14.90 4.75 1.72
C ASN A 81 -14.35 4.03 2.98
N ILE A 82 -14.98 2.93 3.41
CA ILE A 82 -14.44 2.09 4.50
C ILE A 82 -13.11 1.49 4.09
N GLY A 83 -13.01 0.96 2.86
CA GLY A 83 -11.75 0.46 2.31
C GLY A 83 -10.64 1.52 2.34
N LEU A 84 -10.96 2.75 1.92
CA LEU A 84 -10.01 3.87 1.97
C LEU A 84 -9.60 4.20 3.41
N LEU A 85 -10.54 4.23 4.36
CA LEU A 85 -10.24 4.45 5.78
C LEU A 85 -9.28 3.39 6.33
N LEU A 86 -9.51 2.12 5.99
CA LEU A 86 -8.65 1.00 6.39
C LEU A 86 -7.26 1.14 5.80
N VAL A 87 -7.15 1.50 4.52
CA VAL A 87 -5.87 1.76 3.84
C VAL A 87 -5.11 2.89 4.53
N VAL A 88 -5.76 4.05 4.79
CA VAL A 88 -5.11 5.19 5.45
C VAL A 88 -4.65 4.82 6.86
N THR A 89 -5.47 4.08 7.62
CA THR A 89 -5.12 3.66 8.97
C THR A 89 -3.92 2.70 8.95
N GLY A 90 -3.94 1.70 8.06
CA GLY A 90 -2.85 0.76 7.88
C GLY A 90 -1.56 1.45 7.43
N GLU A 91 -1.66 2.47 6.57
CA GLU A 91 -0.53 3.29 6.17
C GLU A 91 0.09 4.02 7.37
N ILE A 92 -0.72 4.69 8.19
CA ILE A 92 -0.23 5.39 9.37
C ILE A 92 0.51 4.42 10.30
N ILE A 93 -0.09 3.28 10.61
CA ILE A 93 0.51 2.24 11.46
C ILE A 93 1.85 1.78 10.87
N ARG A 94 1.87 1.47 9.58
CA ARG A 94 3.06 0.95 8.90
C ARG A 94 4.19 1.97 8.88
N LYS A 95 3.91 3.23 8.54
CA LYS A 95 4.93 4.28 8.48
C LYS A 95 5.41 4.64 9.87
N ALA A 96 4.53 4.67 10.87
CA ALA A 96 4.91 4.86 12.27
C ALA A 96 5.84 3.74 12.75
N ALA A 97 5.58 2.48 12.40
CA ALA A 97 6.45 1.36 12.73
C ALA A 97 7.84 1.50 12.10
N ILE A 98 7.92 1.81 10.80
CA ILE A 98 9.20 2.02 10.11
C ILE A 98 9.98 3.18 10.73
N ILE A 99 9.31 4.30 11.03
CA ILE A 99 9.96 5.46 11.64
C ILE A 99 10.43 5.16 13.06
N THR A 100 9.63 4.43 13.85
CA THR A 100 9.98 4.06 15.22
C THR A 100 11.15 3.07 15.25
N ALA A 101 11.17 2.10 14.32
CA ALA A 101 12.26 1.14 14.21
C ALA A 101 13.53 1.73 13.58
N GLY A 102 13.39 2.69 12.67
CA GLY A 102 14.49 3.40 12.02
C GLY A 102 15.46 2.45 11.32
N ARG A 103 16.73 2.45 11.75
CA ARG A 103 17.78 1.57 11.21
C ARG A 103 17.59 0.09 11.57
N ALA A 104 16.76 -0.22 12.57
CA ALA A 104 16.42 -1.59 12.89
C ALA A 104 15.38 -2.20 11.94
N PHE A 105 14.72 -1.37 11.10
CA PHE A 105 13.72 -1.86 10.15
C PHE A 105 14.36 -2.35 8.86
N THR A 106 14.20 -3.63 8.53
CA THR A 106 14.65 -4.18 7.24
C THR A 106 13.50 -4.77 6.44
N HIS A 107 13.47 -4.54 5.13
CA HIS A 107 12.47 -5.17 4.25
C HIS A 107 12.60 -6.70 4.20
N MET A 108 13.81 -7.21 4.41
CA MET A 108 14.12 -8.64 4.48
C MET A 108 14.37 -9.04 5.93
N ILE A 109 13.80 -10.16 6.36
CA ILE A 109 14.07 -10.72 7.69
C ILE A 109 15.55 -11.07 7.80
N LYS A 110 16.20 -10.51 8.82
CA LYS A 110 17.60 -10.76 9.13
C LYS A 110 17.69 -11.92 10.11
N ILE A 111 18.46 -12.94 9.74
CA ILE A 111 18.65 -14.16 10.56
C ILE A 111 19.94 -14.11 11.39
N TYR A 112 20.79 -13.10 11.15
CA TYR A 112 22.00 -12.84 11.91
C TYR A 112 21.90 -11.47 12.58
N HIS A 113 22.43 -11.38 13.79
CA HIS A 113 22.53 -10.13 14.52
C HIS A 113 23.61 -9.25 13.88
N GLU A 114 23.31 -7.96 13.71
CA GLU A 114 24.25 -6.94 13.24
C GLU A 114 24.39 -5.91 14.37
N ASP A 115 25.57 -5.32 14.57
CA ASP A 115 25.85 -4.47 15.75
C ASP A 115 24.95 -3.23 15.88
N HIS A 116 24.26 -2.85 14.81
CA HIS A 116 23.32 -1.73 14.76
C HIS A 116 21.85 -2.14 14.88
N HIS A 117 21.54 -3.44 15.01
CA HIS A 117 20.19 -3.93 15.27
C HIS A 117 19.92 -3.94 16.78
N GLU A 118 19.20 -2.93 17.24
CA GLU A 118 18.73 -2.85 18.62
C GLU A 118 17.26 -3.26 18.72
N LEU A 119 16.87 -3.80 19.87
CA LEU A 119 15.49 -4.14 20.16
C LEU A 119 14.67 -2.86 20.39
N VAL A 120 13.61 -2.67 19.61
CA VAL A 120 12.72 -1.50 19.70
C VAL A 120 11.43 -1.87 20.43
N THR A 121 11.23 -1.30 21.63
CA THR A 121 10.07 -1.57 22.51
C THR A 121 9.28 -0.31 22.88
N HIS A 122 9.51 0.79 22.18
CA HIS A 122 8.84 2.07 22.41
C HIS A 122 7.95 2.44 21.21
N GLY A 123 7.18 3.53 21.36
CA GLY A 123 6.26 3.99 20.32
C GLY A 123 5.19 2.94 20.02
N ILE A 124 4.96 2.67 18.73
CA ILE A 124 3.93 1.74 18.28
C ILE A 124 4.21 0.27 18.67
N TYR A 125 5.47 -0.07 18.96
CA TYR A 125 5.87 -1.42 19.40
C TYR A 125 5.54 -1.72 20.87
N ARG A 126 4.89 -0.80 21.59
CA ARG A 126 4.45 -0.97 22.98
C ARG A 126 2.95 -1.32 23.11
N ILE A 127 2.21 -1.25 22.00
CA ILE A 127 0.80 -1.63 21.92
C ILE A 127 0.71 -3.16 21.84
#